data_AF-A0A4R6SIP4-F1
#
_entry.id   AF-A0A4R6SIP4-F1
#
_cell.length_a   1.000
_cell.length_b   1.000
_cell.length_c   1.000
_cell.angle_alpha   90.00
_cell.angle_beta   90.00
_cell.angle_gamma   90.00
#
_symmetry.space_group_name_H-M   'P 1'
#
loop_
_entity.id
_entity.type
_entity.pdbx_description
1 polymer ?
#
loop_
_entity_poly.entity_id
_entity_poly.type
_entity_poly.pdbx_seq_one_letter_code
_entity_poly.pdbx_strand_id
1 'polypeptide(L)'
;MYRTTALIDAPASVVAAALLELAGSVAPGDPLTVGRVRARLVEASARRVSAVALSGPPRQLAADLAVTPAGTLLTATVDGRIGRRRALALVEGLAERAARRARELAQVPVVVATAIIQDEEVLAQQRAFPPETAGRWELPGGRVEPGESEVDAVRRECREELGVDVEPGGAFGPDVVLAGGKYLLRSYRAGLVDGEPKPREHQAVRWLTDGTLGAVDWLPADRVLLPELRALLRR
;
A
#
# COMPACT_ATOMS: atom_id res chain seq x y z
N MET A 1 7.07 -25.39 10.05
CA MET A 1 6.87 -23.96 10.31
C MET A 1 7.77 -23.45 11.42
N TYR A 2 8.54 -22.40 11.15
CA TYR A 2 9.34 -21.64 12.12
C TYR A 2 8.83 -20.21 12.17
N ARG A 3 8.92 -19.54 13.32
CA ARG A 3 8.41 -18.18 13.50
C ARG A 3 9.25 -17.33 14.44
N THR A 4 9.16 -16.02 14.27
CA THR A 4 9.63 -15.01 15.24
C THR A 4 8.57 -13.91 15.37
N THR A 5 8.64 -13.15 16.46
CA THR A 5 7.76 -12.02 16.75
C THR A 5 8.56 -10.81 17.15
N ALA A 6 8.19 -9.63 16.65
CA ALA A 6 8.80 -8.36 17.03
C ALA A 6 7.72 -7.30 17.22
N LEU A 7 7.80 -6.54 18.31
CA LEU A 7 7.02 -5.33 18.47
C LEU A 7 7.78 -4.17 17.81
N ILE A 8 7.10 -3.47 16.91
CA ILE A 8 7.65 -2.37 16.12
C ILE A 8 6.86 -1.11 16.43
N ASP A 9 7.54 -0.08 16.90
CA ASP A 9 6.96 1.24 17.15
C ASP A 9 6.74 2.00 15.82
N ALA A 10 5.74 1.54 15.06
CA ALA A 10 5.26 2.12 13.80
C ALA A 10 3.84 1.59 13.50
N PRO A 11 3.03 2.34 12.73
CA PRO A 11 1.72 1.87 12.26
C PRO A 11 1.84 0.62 11.38
N ALA A 12 0.80 -0.23 11.39
CA ALA A 12 0.83 -1.49 10.65
C ALA A 12 0.94 -1.29 9.13
N SER A 13 0.34 -0.22 8.59
CA SER A 13 0.46 0.15 7.18
C SER A 13 1.90 0.49 6.79
N VAL A 14 2.66 1.16 7.67
CA VAL A 14 4.08 1.49 7.49
C VAL A 14 4.97 0.25 7.62
N VAL A 15 4.66 -0.66 8.56
CA VAL A 15 5.39 -1.93 8.68
C VAL A 15 5.17 -2.80 7.44
N ALA A 16 3.94 -2.84 6.90
CA ALA A 16 3.66 -3.49 5.62
C ALA A 16 4.45 -2.86 4.47
N ALA A 17 4.48 -1.52 4.38
CA ALA A 17 5.26 -0.78 3.39
C ALA A 17 6.75 -1.16 3.43
N ALA A 18 7.33 -1.21 4.63
CA ALA A 18 8.73 -1.60 4.84
C ALA A 18 9.01 -3.03 4.36
N LEU A 19 8.10 -3.97 4.63
CA LEU A 19 8.22 -5.36 4.16
C LEU A 19 8.16 -5.47 2.64
N LEU A 20 7.24 -4.75 2.00
CA LEU A 20 7.06 -4.71 0.54
C LEU A 20 8.29 -4.08 -0.15
N GLU A 21 8.77 -2.96 0.37
CA GLU A 21 9.97 -2.30 -0.14
C GLU A 21 11.21 -3.21 -0.04
N LEU A 22 11.43 -3.85 1.12
CA LEU A 22 12.53 -4.81 1.30
C LEU A 22 12.44 -6.03 0.38
N ALA A 23 11.24 -6.41 -0.03
CA ALA A 23 11.00 -7.50 -0.95
C ALA A 23 11.22 -7.09 -2.42
N GLY A 24 11.29 -5.78 -2.70
CA GLY A 24 11.37 -5.21 -4.05
C GLY A 24 10.10 -5.42 -4.86
N SER A 25 8.95 -5.52 -4.20
CA SER A 25 7.68 -5.90 -4.80
C SER A 25 6.54 -5.23 -4.07
N VAL A 26 5.54 -4.79 -4.83
CA VAL A 26 4.47 -3.95 -4.28
C VAL A 26 3.09 -4.55 -4.53
N ALA A 27 2.85 -5.30 -5.62
CA ALA A 27 1.53 -5.84 -5.93
C ALA A 27 1.48 -7.38 -5.91
N PRO A 28 0.35 -8.00 -5.49
CA PRO A 28 0.18 -9.45 -5.58
C PRO A 28 0.43 -9.97 -7.00
N GLY A 29 1.12 -11.11 -7.10
CA GLY A 29 1.57 -11.69 -8.36
C GLY A 29 2.97 -11.27 -8.80
N ASP A 30 3.51 -10.16 -8.28
CA ASP A 30 4.86 -9.70 -8.60
C ASP A 30 5.94 -10.67 -8.06
N PRO A 31 7.05 -10.86 -8.80
CA PRO A 31 8.21 -11.56 -8.29
C PRO A 31 8.89 -10.75 -7.18
N LEU A 32 9.44 -11.44 -6.18
CA LEU A 32 10.16 -10.80 -5.08
C LEU A 32 11.32 -11.65 -4.59
N THR A 33 12.20 -11.04 -3.79
CA THR A 33 13.30 -11.75 -3.14
C THR A 33 13.34 -11.48 -1.64
N VAL A 34 13.36 -12.55 -0.84
CA VAL A 34 13.59 -12.47 0.62
C VAL A 34 14.89 -13.18 0.96
N GLY A 35 15.94 -12.41 1.24
CA GLY A 35 17.29 -12.97 1.42
C GLY A 35 17.79 -13.62 0.13
N ARG A 36 17.87 -14.96 0.10
CA ARG A 36 18.24 -15.74 -1.10
C ARG A 36 17.05 -16.47 -1.73
N VAL A 37 15.85 -16.29 -1.20
CA VAL A 37 14.65 -16.99 -1.66
C VAL A 37 13.95 -16.14 -2.71
N ARG A 38 13.84 -16.65 -3.93
CA ARG A 38 12.96 -16.08 -4.95
C ARG A 38 11.54 -16.57 -4.73
N ALA A 39 10.59 -15.64 -4.67
CA ALA A 39 9.20 -15.92 -4.39
C ALA A 39 8.28 -15.05 -5.26
N ARG A 40 6.97 -15.30 -5.14
CA ARG A 40 5.91 -14.48 -5.71
C ARG A 40 5.05 -13.93 -4.57
N LEU A 41 4.75 -12.64 -4.62
CA LEU A 41 3.83 -12.02 -3.66
C LEU A 41 2.44 -12.63 -3.83
N VAL A 42 1.84 -13.05 -2.72
CA VAL A 42 0.47 -13.60 -2.69
C VAL A 42 -0.49 -12.58 -2.07
N GLU A 43 -0.07 -11.95 -0.98
CA GLU A 43 -0.90 -10.97 -0.28
C GLU A 43 -0.05 -9.77 0.14
N ALA A 44 -0.62 -8.58 -0.03
CA ALA A 44 -0.07 -7.32 0.41
C ALA A 44 -1.22 -6.49 1.00
N SER A 45 -1.32 -6.46 2.33
CA SER A 45 -2.29 -5.67 3.07
C SER A 45 -1.64 -5.03 4.29
N ALA A 46 -2.35 -4.11 4.95
CA ALA A 46 -1.94 -3.56 6.25
C ALA A 46 -1.94 -4.61 7.39
N ARG A 47 -2.45 -5.82 7.14
CA ARG A 47 -2.55 -6.89 8.15
C ARG A 47 -1.66 -8.08 7.84
N ARG A 48 -1.28 -8.28 6.58
CA ARG A 48 -0.49 -9.43 6.17
C ARG A 48 0.27 -9.16 4.88
N VAL A 49 1.53 -9.57 4.88
CA VAL A 49 2.34 -9.69 3.68
C VAL A 49 2.74 -11.16 3.54
N SER A 50 2.43 -11.81 2.41
CA SER A 50 2.75 -13.22 2.23
C SER A 50 3.27 -13.53 0.82
N ALA A 51 4.13 -14.54 0.73
CA ALA A 51 4.77 -14.94 -0.50
C ALA A 51 4.96 -16.45 -0.57
N VAL A 52 4.90 -17.00 -1.79
CA VAL A 52 5.17 -18.41 -2.08
C VAL A 52 6.47 -18.51 -2.88
N ALA A 53 7.39 -19.37 -2.44
CA ALA A 53 8.67 -19.52 -3.11
C ALA A 53 8.49 -20.14 -4.51
N LEU A 54 9.29 -19.67 -5.46
CA LEU A 54 9.24 -20.17 -6.84
C LEU A 54 9.91 -21.54 -6.98
N SER A 55 10.87 -21.88 -6.11
CA SER A 55 11.52 -23.18 -6.10
C SER A 55 12.17 -23.49 -4.76
N GLY A 56 12.25 -24.79 -4.46
CA GLY A 56 12.91 -25.29 -3.25
C GLY A 56 12.21 -24.88 -1.94
N PRO A 57 12.81 -25.20 -0.79
CA PRO A 57 12.42 -24.68 0.51
C PRO A 57 13.00 -23.27 0.77
N PRO A 58 12.29 -22.36 1.48
CA PRO A 58 10.95 -22.53 2.05
C PRO A 58 9.86 -22.60 0.99
N ARG A 59 8.69 -23.15 1.33
CA ARG A 59 7.51 -23.13 0.46
C ARG A 59 6.75 -21.80 0.56
N GLN A 60 6.65 -21.27 1.77
CA GLN A 60 5.88 -20.06 2.06
C GLN A 60 6.61 -19.20 3.09
N LEU A 61 6.50 -17.90 2.92
CA LEU A 61 6.87 -16.88 3.89
C LEU A 61 5.65 -16.01 4.16
N ALA A 62 5.44 -15.61 5.40
CA ALA A 62 4.41 -14.65 5.74
C ALA A 62 4.84 -13.77 6.90
N ALA A 63 4.32 -12.55 6.94
CA ALA A 63 4.39 -11.65 8.06
C ALA A 63 2.96 -11.20 8.38
N ASP A 64 2.44 -11.63 9.52
CA ASP A 64 1.15 -11.19 10.04
C ASP A 64 1.37 -9.97 10.95
N LEU A 65 0.54 -8.95 10.81
CA LEU A 65 0.67 -7.65 11.46
C LEU A 65 -0.56 -7.38 12.32
N ALA A 66 -0.35 -7.29 13.63
CA ALA A 66 -1.40 -6.96 14.58
C ALA A 66 -1.15 -5.58 15.19
N VAL A 67 -2.16 -4.71 15.14
CA VAL A 67 -2.12 -3.39 15.79
C VAL A 67 -2.20 -3.58 17.31
N THR A 68 -1.36 -2.86 18.03
CA THR A 68 -1.30 -2.82 19.50
C THR A 68 -1.20 -1.37 19.98
N PRO A 69 -1.46 -1.07 21.26
CA PRO A 69 -1.24 0.28 21.79
C PRO A 69 0.19 0.78 21.69
N ALA A 70 1.18 -0.11 21.58
CA ALA A 70 2.61 0.21 21.52
C ALA A 70 3.18 0.12 20.09
N GLY A 71 2.32 0.11 19.06
CA GLY A 71 2.70 -0.03 17.66
C GLY A 71 2.21 -1.35 17.07
N THR A 72 3.02 -1.99 16.22
CA THR A 72 2.64 -3.18 15.47
C THR A 72 3.40 -4.41 15.93
N LEU A 73 2.68 -5.47 16.30
CA LEU A 73 3.26 -6.79 16.51
C LEU A 73 3.37 -7.51 15.15
N LEU A 74 4.60 -7.67 14.68
CA LEU A 74 4.93 -8.46 13.49
C LEU A 74 5.21 -9.91 13.90
N THR A 75 4.52 -10.85 13.27
CA THR A 75 4.79 -12.29 13.38
C THR A 75 5.29 -12.81 12.03
N ALA A 76 6.60 -12.98 11.88
CA ALA A 76 7.18 -13.54 10.67
C ALA A 76 7.24 -15.07 10.78
N THR A 77 6.73 -15.75 9.76
CA THR A 77 6.69 -17.20 9.66
C THR A 77 7.33 -17.66 8.36
N VAL A 78 7.98 -18.83 8.45
CA VAL A 78 8.51 -19.53 7.29
C VAL A 78 8.15 -21.00 7.38
N ASP A 79 7.63 -21.56 6.30
CA ASP A 79 7.34 -22.99 6.21
C ASP A 79 8.16 -23.71 5.15
N GLY A 80 8.51 -24.97 5.41
CA GLY A 80 9.33 -25.81 4.54
C GLY A 80 10.57 -26.41 5.22
N ARG A 81 11.23 -27.32 4.50
CA ARG A 81 12.41 -28.07 4.98
C ARG A 81 13.70 -27.24 4.87
N ILE A 82 13.80 -26.14 5.62
CA ILE A 82 14.92 -25.18 5.49
C ILE A 82 16.00 -25.33 6.58
N GLY A 83 15.76 -26.19 7.58
CA GLY A 83 16.63 -26.36 8.75
C GLY A 83 16.48 -25.22 9.76
N ARG A 84 16.32 -25.55 11.05
CA ARG A 84 15.95 -24.59 12.11
C ARG A 84 16.80 -23.33 12.16
N ARG A 85 18.14 -23.47 12.15
CA ARG A 85 19.06 -22.33 12.24
C ARG A 85 18.88 -21.35 11.08
N ARG A 86 18.72 -21.85 9.85
CA ARG A 86 18.49 -21.01 8.66
C ARG A 86 17.09 -20.39 8.67
N ALA A 87 16.10 -21.13 9.16
CA ALA A 87 14.73 -20.65 9.29
C ALA A 87 14.63 -19.45 10.22
N LEU A 88 15.20 -19.58 11.42
CA LEU A 88 15.21 -18.53 12.43
C LEU A 88 15.98 -17.31 11.92
N ALA A 89 17.20 -17.49 11.40
CA ALA A 89 17.99 -16.38 10.85
C ALA A 89 17.27 -15.62 9.72
N LEU A 90 16.46 -16.31 8.90
CA LEU A 90 15.66 -15.68 7.85
C LEU A 90 14.55 -14.80 8.43
N VAL A 91 13.74 -15.33 9.35
CA VAL A 91 12.59 -14.59 9.91
C VAL A 91 13.03 -13.50 10.89
N GLU A 92 14.06 -13.74 11.70
CA GLU A 92 14.66 -12.76 12.62
C GLU A 92 15.28 -11.62 11.81
N GLY A 93 16.11 -11.93 10.81
CA GLY A 93 16.71 -10.91 9.95
C GLY A 93 15.66 -10.12 9.15
N LEU A 94 14.55 -10.73 8.74
CA LEU A 94 13.43 -10.00 8.13
C LEU A 94 12.79 -9.02 9.13
N ALA A 95 12.46 -9.49 10.33
CA ALA A 95 11.83 -8.68 11.37
C ALA A 95 12.70 -7.49 11.78
N GLU A 96 14.01 -7.70 11.97
CA GLU A 96 14.97 -6.65 12.31
C GLU A 96 15.09 -5.58 11.21
N ARG A 97 15.19 -6.01 9.94
CA ARG A 97 15.26 -5.07 8.81
C ARG A 97 13.96 -4.30 8.65
N ALA A 98 12.81 -4.97 8.77
CA ALA A 98 11.50 -4.35 8.71
C ALA A 98 11.32 -3.33 9.85
N ALA A 99 11.70 -3.68 11.08
CA ALA A 99 11.60 -2.79 12.24
C ALA A 99 12.47 -1.54 12.11
N ARG A 100 13.69 -1.67 11.58
CA ARG A 100 14.55 -0.51 11.29
C ARG A 100 13.91 0.36 10.21
N ARG A 101 13.52 -0.24 9.09
CA ARG A 101 13.00 0.51 7.95
C ARG A 101 11.67 1.18 8.24
N ALA A 102 10.76 0.52 8.97
CA ALA A 102 9.48 1.10 9.35
C ALA A 102 9.63 2.33 10.24
N ARG A 103 10.61 2.35 11.16
CA ARG A 103 10.90 3.52 12.00
C ARG A 103 11.45 4.70 11.20
N GLU A 104 12.28 4.43 10.18
CA GLU A 104 12.73 5.48 9.25
C GLU A 104 11.55 6.04 8.45
N LEU A 105 10.73 5.16 7.87
CA LEU A 105 9.57 5.54 7.06
C LEU A 105 8.49 6.28 7.88
N ALA A 106 8.32 5.95 9.16
CA ALA A 106 7.36 6.63 10.03
C ALA A 106 7.65 8.13 10.22
N GLN A 107 8.84 8.61 9.82
CA GLN A 107 9.25 10.00 9.94
C GLN A 107 9.28 10.74 8.59
N VAL A 108 8.98 10.07 7.47
CA VAL A 108 9.01 10.71 6.15
C VAL A 108 7.69 11.42 5.86
N PRO A 109 7.68 12.47 5.02
CA PRO A 109 6.46 13.15 4.65
C PRO A 109 5.45 12.24 3.93
N VAL A 110 4.17 12.53 4.10
CA VAL A 110 3.05 11.76 3.55
C VAL A 110 2.51 12.41 2.27
N VAL A 111 2.14 11.55 1.32
CA VAL A 111 1.29 11.86 0.16
C VAL A 111 -0.02 11.11 0.39
N VAL A 112 -1.14 11.79 0.29
CA VAL A 112 -2.45 11.13 0.39
C VAL A 112 -2.91 10.68 -1.00
N ALA A 113 -3.56 9.52 -1.05
CA ALA A 113 -4.34 9.05 -2.19
C ALA A 113 -5.78 8.80 -1.73
N THR A 114 -6.76 9.16 -2.53
CA THR A 114 -8.16 9.17 -2.12
C THR A 114 -8.99 8.25 -3.00
N ALA A 115 -9.46 7.14 -2.43
CA ALA A 115 -10.51 6.32 -3.03
C ALA A 115 -11.86 7.00 -2.77
N ILE A 116 -12.27 7.89 -3.69
CA ILE A 116 -13.60 8.49 -3.68
C ILE A 116 -14.58 7.42 -4.15
N ILE A 117 -15.50 7.01 -3.27
CA ILE A 117 -16.48 5.96 -3.52
C ILE A 117 -17.87 6.58 -3.60
N GLN A 118 -18.59 6.25 -4.66
CA GLN A 118 -20.00 6.53 -4.84
C GLN A 118 -20.65 5.25 -5.37
N ASP A 119 -21.70 4.79 -4.69
CA ASP A 119 -22.30 3.48 -4.91
C ASP A 119 -21.25 2.35 -4.84
N GLU A 120 -21.09 1.56 -5.90
CA GLU A 120 -20.10 0.47 -6.02
C GLU A 120 -18.94 0.83 -6.98
N GLU A 121 -18.68 2.12 -7.18
CA GLU A 121 -17.63 2.62 -8.04
C GLU A 121 -16.60 3.46 -7.28
N VAL A 122 -15.33 3.39 -7.72
CA VAL A 122 -14.25 4.27 -7.27
C VAL A 122 -13.81 5.17 -8.41
N LEU A 123 -13.57 6.44 -8.10
CA LEU A 123 -13.02 7.39 -9.07
C LEU A 123 -11.51 7.19 -9.23
N ALA A 124 -11.06 7.06 -10.47
CA ALA A 124 -9.65 7.12 -10.86
C ALA A 124 -9.41 8.31 -11.78
N GLN A 125 -8.18 8.84 -11.77
CA GLN A 125 -7.76 9.92 -12.66
C GLN A 125 -6.54 9.54 -13.51
N GLN A 126 -6.47 10.08 -14.71
CA GLN A 126 -5.41 9.79 -15.68
C GLN A 126 -4.39 10.92 -15.71
N ARG A 127 -3.13 10.59 -15.42
CA ARG A 127 -2.03 11.57 -15.34
C ARG A 127 -1.84 12.32 -16.64
N ALA A 128 -1.73 13.65 -16.53
CA ALA A 128 -1.30 14.50 -17.63
C ALA A 128 0.21 14.53 -17.79
N PHE A 129 0.96 14.45 -16.69
CA PHE A 129 2.41 14.59 -16.63
C PHE A 129 2.98 13.85 -15.39
N PRO A 130 4.31 13.67 -15.30
CA PRO A 130 5.33 13.86 -16.34
C PRO A 130 5.26 12.78 -17.45
N PRO A 131 5.96 12.95 -18.60
CA PRO A 131 5.82 12.09 -19.79
C PRO A 131 5.97 10.59 -19.53
N GLU A 132 6.84 10.20 -18.61
CA GLU A 132 7.09 8.81 -18.21
C GLU A 132 5.87 8.12 -17.57
N THR A 133 4.92 8.90 -17.06
CA THR A 133 3.71 8.42 -16.40
C THR A 133 2.43 8.97 -17.01
N ALA A 134 2.53 9.87 -17.99
CA ALA A 134 1.38 10.44 -18.69
C ALA A 134 0.54 9.31 -19.33
N GLY A 135 -0.78 9.40 -19.18
CA GLY A 135 -1.72 8.39 -19.65
C GLY A 135 -1.93 7.21 -18.69
N ARG A 136 -1.13 7.08 -17.62
CA ARG A 136 -1.39 6.10 -16.54
C ARG A 136 -2.40 6.62 -15.53
N TRP A 137 -2.98 5.71 -14.76
CA TRP A 137 -4.07 5.98 -13.84
C TRP A 137 -3.64 5.89 -12.37
N GLU A 138 -4.19 6.77 -11.54
CA GLU A 138 -3.94 6.85 -10.10
C GLU A 138 -5.22 7.27 -9.36
N LEU A 139 -5.21 7.11 -8.04
CA LEU A 139 -6.19 7.75 -7.17
C LEU A 139 -5.86 9.25 -7.00
N PRO A 140 -6.87 10.12 -6.85
CA PRO A 140 -6.66 11.54 -6.60
C PRO A 140 -5.97 11.84 -5.27
N GLY A 141 -5.12 12.85 -5.24
CA GLY A 141 -4.40 13.24 -4.04
C GLY A 141 -3.03 13.83 -4.30
N GLY A 142 -2.41 14.27 -3.20
CA GLY A 142 -1.14 14.99 -3.27
C GLY A 142 -0.45 15.05 -1.91
N ARG A 143 0.55 15.93 -1.80
CA ARG A 143 1.39 15.98 -0.60
C ARG A 143 0.63 16.64 0.54
N VAL A 144 0.81 16.09 1.74
CA VAL A 144 0.39 16.77 2.96
C VAL A 144 1.33 17.96 3.20
N GLU A 145 0.76 19.16 3.32
CA GLU A 145 1.54 20.37 3.54
C GLU A 145 1.99 20.52 5.01
N PRO A 146 3.05 21.31 5.30
CA PRO A 146 3.47 21.55 6.66
C PRO A 146 2.36 22.16 7.53
N GLY A 147 1.99 21.46 8.61
CA GLY A 147 0.92 21.88 9.53
C GLY A 147 -0.48 21.46 9.09
N GLU A 148 -0.62 20.84 7.91
CA GLU A 148 -1.86 20.28 7.41
C GLU A 148 -2.10 18.86 7.97
N SER A 149 -3.35 18.53 8.26
CA SER A 149 -3.73 17.16 8.62
C SER A 149 -3.93 16.31 7.35
N GLU A 150 -3.73 15.00 7.44
CA GLU A 150 -3.93 14.11 6.28
C GLU A 150 -5.37 14.17 5.74
N VAL A 151 -6.37 14.34 6.60
CA VAL A 151 -7.77 14.48 6.20
C VAL A 151 -8.07 15.84 5.54
N ASP A 152 -7.38 16.91 5.96
CA ASP A 152 -7.49 18.21 5.30
C ASP A 152 -6.85 18.18 3.92
N ALA A 153 -5.69 17.52 3.79
CA ALA A 153 -5.04 17.28 2.51
C ALA A 153 -5.97 16.52 1.55
N VAL A 154 -6.64 15.46 2.00
CA VAL A 154 -7.63 14.73 1.19
C VAL A 154 -8.72 15.69 0.64
N ARG A 155 -9.28 16.55 1.50
CA ARG A 155 -10.33 17.49 1.09
C ARG A 155 -9.80 18.55 0.13
N ARG A 156 -8.62 19.10 0.40
CA ARG A 156 -7.98 20.13 -0.45
C ARG A 156 -7.68 19.57 -1.84
N GLU A 157 -6.98 18.44 -1.91
CA GLU A 157 -6.58 17.82 -3.17
C GLU A 157 -7.81 17.44 -4.03
N CYS A 158 -8.86 16.88 -3.42
CA CYS A 158 -10.10 16.58 -4.16
C CYS A 158 -10.78 17.84 -4.72
N ARG A 159 -10.71 18.98 -4.01
CA ARG A 159 -11.24 20.26 -4.53
C ARG A 159 -10.39 20.81 -5.67
N GLU A 160 -9.07 20.76 -5.53
CA GLU A 160 -8.10 21.30 -6.48
C GLU A 160 -8.09 20.49 -7.79
N GLU A 161 -7.92 19.18 -7.69
CA GLU A 161 -7.76 18.29 -8.85
C GLU A 161 -9.09 17.97 -9.55
N LEU A 162 -10.19 17.91 -8.78
CA LEU A 162 -11.48 17.38 -9.26
C LEU A 162 -12.64 18.36 -9.14
N GLY A 163 -12.54 19.37 -8.27
CA GLY A 163 -13.62 20.32 -8.02
C GLY A 163 -14.78 19.77 -7.21
N VAL A 164 -14.52 18.81 -6.32
CA VAL A 164 -15.55 18.16 -5.51
C VAL A 164 -15.28 18.26 -4.02
N ASP A 165 -16.36 18.25 -3.25
CA ASP A 165 -16.30 18.10 -1.80
C ASP A 165 -16.48 16.63 -1.43
N VAL A 166 -15.58 16.14 -0.57
CA VAL A 166 -15.60 14.75 -0.09
C VAL A 166 -15.59 14.72 1.43
N GLU A 167 -16.15 13.65 2.00
CA GLU A 167 -16.03 13.31 3.41
C GLU A 167 -14.99 12.19 3.59
N PRO A 168 -13.79 12.49 4.09
CA PRO A 168 -12.77 11.49 4.37
C PRO A 168 -13.26 10.49 5.42
N GLY A 169 -13.09 9.21 5.09
CA GLY A 169 -13.23 8.09 6.01
C GLY A 169 -11.89 7.72 6.64
N GLY A 170 -11.73 6.43 6.93
CA GLY A 170 -10.47 5.89 7.46
C GLY A 170 -9.45 5.56 6.37
N ALA A 171 -8.18 5.58 6.75
CA ALA A 171 -7.12 5.02 5.93
C ALA A 171 -7.32 3.51 5.69
N PHE A 172 -6.85 3.01 4.55
CA PHE A 172 -6.96 1.61 4.17
C PHE A 172 -5.71 1.11 3.44
N GLY A 173 -5.53 -0.21 3.41
CA GLY A 173 -4.40 -0.84 2.75
C GLY A 173 -3.04 -0.55 3.39
N PRO A 174 -1.95 -1.10 2.82
CA PRO A 174 -0.60 -0.76 3.23
C PRO A 174 -0.22 0.65 2.72
N ASP A 175 0.67 1.33 3.43
CA ASP A 175 1.31 2.53 2.86
C ASP A 175 2.25 2.06 1.73
N VAL A 176 2.54 2.94 0.76
CA VAL A 176 3.45 2.62 -0.36
C VAL A 176 4.65 3.56 -0.34
N VAL A 177 5.85 2.98 -0.42
CA VAL A 177 7.08 3.78 -0.41
C VAL A 177 7.31 4.42 -1.78
N LEU A 178 7.41 5.75 -1.81
CA LEU A 178 7.63 6.51 -3.04
C LEU A 178 9.04 7.13 -3.08
N ALA A 179 9.53 7.33 -4.30
CA ALA A 179 10.78 8.04 -4.59
C ALA A 179 11.98 7.58 -3.74
N GLY A 180 12.11 6.27 -3.52
CA GLY A 180 13.19 5.66 -2.74
C GLY A 180 13.12 5.94 -1.23
N GLY A 181 11.92 6.14 -0.68
CA GLY A 181 11.74 6.43 0.74
C GLY A 181 11.76 7.89 1.10
N LYS A 182 11.56 8.79 0.13
CA LYS A 182 11.37 10.22 0.40
C LYS A 182 9.95 10.53 0.86
N TYR A 183 8.98 9.70 0.48
CA TYR A 183 7.58 9.88 0.86
C TYR A 183 6.91 8.53 1.12
N LEU A 184 5.84 8.56 1.90
CA LEU A 184 4.86 7.48 2.00
C LEU A 184 3.55 7.90 1.33
N LEU A 185 3.05 7.07 0.42
CA LEU A 185 1.67 7.17 -0.06
C LEU A 185 0.75 6.50 0.96
N ARG A 186 -0.22 7.25 1.50
CA ARG A 186 -1.24 6.72 2.39
C ARG A 186 -2.62 6.90 1.77
N SER A 187 -3.39 5.81 1.74
CA SER A 187 -4.67 5.78 1.04
C SER A 187 -5.84 5.96 1.99
N TYR A 188 -6.75 6.87 1.67
CA TYR A 188 -7.97 7.17 2.39
C TYR A 188 -9.18 6.84 1.53
N ARG A 189 -10.21 6.23 2.12
CA ARG A 189 -11.53 6.18 1.47
C ARG A 189 -12.24 7.51 1.73
N ALA A 190 -13.06 7.96 0.81
CA ALA A 190 -13.91 9.13 1.01
C ALA A 190 -15.26 8.95 0.30
N GLY A 191 -16.32 9.52 0.85
CA GLY A 191 -17.61 9.62 0.17
C GLY A 191 -17.72 10.95 -0.57
N LEU A 192 -18.29 10.95 -1.77
CA LEU A 192 -18.63 12.18 -2.48
C LEU A 192 -19.77 12.90 -1.74
N VAL A 193 -19.60 14.18 -1.42
CA VAL A 193 -20.59 15.00 -0.71
C VAL A 193 -21.29 15.95 -1.67
N ASP A 194 -20.52 16.67 -2.48
CA ASP A 194 -21.04 17.63 -3.45
C ASP A 194 -20.10 17.77 -4.66
N GLY A 195 -20.69 18.17 -5.79
CA GLY A 195 -20.00 18.37 -7.06
C GLY A 195 -19.98 17.15 -7.98
N GLU A 196 -19.54 17.38 -9.22
CA GLU A 196 -19.32 16.37 -10.24
C GLU A 196 -17.83 16.34 -10.57
N PRO A 197 -17.11 15.21 -10.38
CA PRO A 197 -15.67 15.16 -10.61
C PRO A 197 -15.30 15.50 -12.06
N LYS A 198 -14.39 16.45 -12.24
CA LYS A 198 -13.86 16.85 -13.55
C LYS A 198 -12.34 16.91 -13.52
N PRO A 199 -11.63 16.45 -14.55
CA PRO A 199 -10.17 16.51 -14.57
C PRO A 199 -9.73 17.97 -14.71
N ARG A 200 -9.28 18.61 -13.62
CA ARG A 200 -8.79 20.00 -13.64
C ARG A 200 -7.30 20.07 -13.96
N GLU A 201 -6.52 19.16 -13.39
CA GLU A 201 -5.06 19.08 -13.59
C GLU A 201 -4.64 17.82 -14.37
N HIS A 202 -5.58 16.89 -14.55
CA HIS A 202 -5.38 15.58 -15.17
C HIS A 202 -5.99 15.51 -16.58
N GLN A 203 -5.76 14.41 -17.30
CA GLN A 203 -6.29 14.24 -18.66
C GLN A 203 -7.74 13.76 -18.68
N ALA A 204 -8.10 12.89 -17.74
CA ALA A 204 -9.39 12.24 -17.69
C ALA A 204 -9.68 11.75 -16.26
N VAL A 205 -10.96 11.55 -15.96
CA VAL A 205 -11.43 10.81 -14.79
C VAL A 205 -12.32 9.67 -15.24
N ARG A 206 -12.43 8.62 -14.44
CA ARG A 206 -13.27 7.45 -14.73
C ARG A 206 -13.74 6.81 -13.44
N TRP A 207 -15.04 6.54 -13.36
CA TRP A 207 -15.62 5.66 -12.35
C TRP A 207 -15.36 4.20 -12.73
N LEU A 208 -14.88 3.41 -11.77
CA LEU A 208 -14.49 2.03 -11.95
C LEU A 208 -15.20 1.15 -10.91
N THR A 209 -15.88 0.10 -11.39
CA THR A 209 -16.43 -0.98 -10.58
C THR A 209 -15.34 -2.01 -10.27
N ASP A 210 -15.62 -2.95 -9.35
CA ASP A 210 -14.77 -4.14 -9.13
C ASP A 210 -14.43 -4.88 -10.44
N GLY A 211 -15.38 -4.96 -11.37
CA GLY A 211 -15.21 -5.60 -12.67
C GLY A 211 -14.33 -4.81 -13.66
N THR A 212 -14.27 -3.49 -13.52
CA THR A 212 -13.52 -2.61 -14.45
C THR A 212 -12.22 -2.06 -13.87
N LEU A 213 -11.89 -2.34 -12.60
CA LEU A 213 -10.60 -1.98 -11.99
C LEU A 213 -9.38 -2.46 -12.81
N GLY A 214 -9.49 -3.58 -13.52
CA GLY A 214 -8.42 -4.10 -14.38
C GLY A 214 -8.33 -3.46 -15.78
N ALA A 215 -9.23 -2.54 -16.12
CA ALA A 215 -9.36 -1.97 -17.47
C ALA A 215 -8.48 -0.73 -17.71
N VAL A 216 -7.70 -0.29 -16.71
CA VAL A 216 -6.82 0.89 -16.80
C VAL A 216 -5.39 0.52 -16.42
N ASP A 217 -4.41 1.22 -17.02
CA ASP A 217 -2.99 1.06 -16.70
C ASP A 217 -2.64 1.87 -15.45
N TRP A 218 -2.85 1.26 -14.28
CA TRP A 218 -2.53 1.86 -12.99
C TRP A 218 -1.03 2.13 -12.84
N LEU A 219 -0.69 3.20 -12.13
CA LEU A 219 0.66 3.34 -11.62
C LEU A 219 1.05 2.16 -10.73
N PRO A 220 2.36 1.80 -10.69
CA PRO A 220 2.83 0.73 -9.83
C PRO A 220 2.47 0.91 -8.35
N ALA A 221 2.43 2.15 -7.86
CA ALA A 221 2.09 2.46 -6.47
C ALA A 221 0.61 2.19 -6.14
N ASP A 222 -0.29 2.58 -7.05
CA ASP A 222 -1.74 2.39 -6.90
C ASP A 222 -2.16 0.94 -7.12
N ARG A 223 -1.43 0.19 -7.96
CA ARG A 223 -1.71 -1.22 -8.25
C ARG A 223 -1.70 -2.10 -6.99
N VAL A 224 -0.92 -1.71 -5.98
CA VAL A 224 -0.87 -2.36 -4.65
C VAL A 224 -2.23 -2.39 -3.97
N LEU A 225 -3.02 -1.34 -4.19
CA LEU A 225 -4.28 -1.09 -3.50
C LEU A 225 -5.45 -1.85 -4.13
N LEU A 226 -5.28 -2.42 -5.34
CA LEU A 226 -6.37 -3.09 -6.05
C LEU A 226 -7.11 -4.15 -5.22
N PRO A 227 -6.46 -5.05 -4.47
CA PRO A 227 -7.16 -6.01 -3.61
C PRO A 227 -8.06 -5.34 -2.56
N GLU A 228 -7.59 -4.23 -1.97
CA GLU A 228 -8.33 -3.48 -0.95
C GLU A 228 -9.47 -2.68 -1.57
N LEU A 229 -9.26 -2.07 -2.74
CA LEU A 229 -10.30 -1.40 -3.51
C LEU A 229 -11.44 -2.39 -3.84
N ARG A 230 -11.12 -3.59 -4.32
CA ARG A 230 -12.13 -4.64 -4.55
C ARG A 230 -12.93 -4.97 -3.28
N ALA A 231 -12.26 -5.02 -2.12
CA ALA A 231 -12.92 -5.29 -0.85
C ALA A 231 -13.80 -4.12 -0.37
N LEU A 232 -13.48 -2.89 -0.75
CA LEU A 232 -14.29 -1.70 -0.47
C LEU A 232 -15.53 -1.63 -1.38
N LEU A 233 -15.40 -2.00 -2.66
CA LEU A 233 -16.48 -1.91 -3.66
C LEU A 233 -17.53 -3.04 -3.57
N ARG A 234 -17.24 -4.14 -2.87
CA ARG A 234 -18.15 -5.30 -2.73
C ARG A 234 -18.99 -5.27 -1.44
N ARG A 235 -19.17 -4.10 -0.84
CA ARG A 235 -19.84 -3.91 0.45
C ARG A 235 -21.17 -3.23 0.27
#